data_AF-A0A494VRX2-F1
#
_entry.id   AF-A0A494VRX2-F1
#
_cell.length_a   1.000
_cell.length_b   1.000
_cell.length_c   1.000
_cell.angle_alpha   90.00
_cell.angle_beta   90.00
_cell.angle_gamma   90.00
#
_symmetry.space_group_name_H-M   'P 1'
#
loop_
_entity.id
_entity.type
_entity.pdbx_description
1 polymer ?
#
loop_
_entity_poly.entity_id
_entity_poly.type
_entity_poly.pdbx_seq_one_letter_code
_entity_poly.pdbx_strand_id
1 'polypeptide(L)'
;MSDKQKLVLSSTHLDSQGMMMTKEALLSGLSYLNGDRMVKLGVEHIRTFPPMGAIINGEVTQGKDEAYYLIGEATYFDNKEQAVLDDGSVIIKESFLEGGKPFWESKIEEINIIEISTDPANFESFNNFNEFINILNEGAEFEFASSMTGRKSALPDPELIIKLTQTIVLALGIGATKIPEKVGEAIGEDIVKFYKFLSKAVVEIIKRAVPANRPKNFVIQYNYLSYLIELIVTTHKHDEVLNSVTKEKLKTIKEKIERLKNLKPEKIQFIFNENKEWEFNYLLTEKGEAIGSEKAFKNRDEMYKNLLKNN
;
A
#
# COMPACT_ATOMS: atom_id res chain seq x y z
N MET A 1 9.27 0.26 -28.52
CA MET A 1 8.72 1.47 -27.92
C MET A 1 7.37 1.09 -27.34
N SER A 2 7.26 1.13 -26.01
CA SER A 2 5.96 1.04 -25.35
C SER A 2 5.08 2.21 -25.82
N ASP A 3 3.82 1.93 -26.15
CA ASP A 3 2.87 2.99 -26.48
C ASP A 3 2.66 3.87 -25.23
N LYS A 4 2.96 5.16 -25.37
CA LYS A 4 2.80 6.16 -24.31
C LYS A 4 1.49 6.90 -24.52
N GLN A 5 0.64 6.91 -23.51
CA GLN A 5 -0.64 7.62 -23.54
C GLN A 5 -0.63 8.78 -22.55
N LYS A 6 -0.97 9.98 -23.00
CA LYS A 6 -1.21 11.11 -22.09
C LYS A 6 -2.53 10.93 -21.35
N LEU A 7 -2.50 11.06 -20.03
CA LEU A 7 -3.65 10.95 -19.14
C LEU A 7 -3.77 12.20 -18.28
N VAL A 8 -4.99 12.71 -18.13
CA VAL A 8 -5.30 13.70 -17.08
C VAL A 8 -5.40 12.95 -15.75
N LEU A 9 -4.50 13.26 -14.83
CA LEU A 9 -4.42 12.60 -13.52
C LEU A 9 -5.27 13.33 -12.48
N SER A 10 -5.30 14.66 -12.56
CA SER A 10 -6.09 15.52 -11.68
C SER A 10 -6.26 16.90 -12.30
N SER A 11 -7.17 17.71 -11.77
CA SER A 11 -7.37 19.08 -12.19
C SER A 11 -7.90 19.97 -11.07
N THR A 12 -7.97 21.27 -11.31
CA THR A 12 -8.67 22.23 -10.44
C THR A 12 -10.19 22.24 -10.65
N HIS A 13 -10.75 21.30 -11.41
CA HIS A 13 -12.19 21.08 -11.43
C HIS A 13 -12.66 20.41 -10.13
N LEU A 14 -13.96 20.59 -9.86
CA LEU A 14 -14.67 19.71 -8.94
C LEU A 14 -14.68 18.30 -9.56
N ASP A 15 -14.05 17.34 -8.89
CA ASP A 15 -14.07 15.95 -9.34
C ASP A 15 -15.37 15.23 -8.94
N SER A 16 -15.51 13.98 -9.37
CA SER A 16 -16.68 13.13 -9.06
C SER A 16 -16.84 12.83 -7.57
N GLN A 17 -15.82 13.08 -6.75
CA GLN A 17 -15.83 12.94 -5.30
C GLN A 17 -16.11 14.28 -4.60
N GLY A 18 -16.40 15.34 -5.35
CA GLY A 18 -16.70 16.67 -4.80
C GLY A 18 -15.45 17.39 -4.27
N MET A 19 -14.25 16.96 -4.66
CA MET A 19 -13.00 17.58 -4.25
C MET A 19 -12.45 18.49 -5.36
N MET A 20 -11.78 19.57 -4.95
CA MET A 20 -11.10 20.50 -5.85
C MET A 20 -9.65 20.63 -5.40
N MET A 21 -8.71 20.41 -6.33
CA MET A 21 -7.28 20.59 -6.05
C MET A 21 -6.89 22.05 -6.24
N THR A 22 -5.94 22.54 -5.44
CA THR A 22 -5.26 23.81 -5.74
C THR A 22 -4.21 23.61 -6.82
N LYS A 23 -3.85 24.68 -7.53
CA LYS A 23 -2.76 24.66 -8.52
C LYS A 23 -1.44 24.23 -7.87
N GLU A 24 -1.19 24.67 -6.65
CA GLU A 24 -0.01 24.32 -5.86
C GLU A 24 0.02 22.82 -5.56
N ALA A 25 -1.12 22.20 -5.29
CA ALA A 25 -1.21 20.76 -5.10
C ALA A 25 -0.93 19.99 -6.40
N LEU A 26 -1.38 20.50 -7.56
CA LEU A 26 -1.02 19.92 -8.87
C LEU A 26 0.49 20.03 -9.14
N LEU A 27 1.11 21.18 -8.85
CA LEU A 27 2.54 21.40 -9.01
C LEU A 27 3.37 20.54 -8.05
N SER A 28 2.88 20.28 -6.84
CA SER A 28 3.49 19.31 -5.93
C SER A 28 3.45 17.90 -6.54
N GLY A 29 2.30 17.49 -7.10
CA GLY A 29 2.14 16.24 -7.84
C GLY A 29 3.14 16.05 -8.99
N LEU A 30 3.48 17.13 -9.69
CA LEU A 30 4.45 17.13 -10.80
C LEU A 30 5.84 16.62 -10.39
N SER A 31 6.29 16.94 -9.17
CA SER A 31 7.61 16.55 -8.66
C SER A 31 7.76 15.02 -8.54
N TYR A 32 6.65 14.32 -8.25
CA TYR A 32 6.63 12.86 -8.17
C TYR A 32 6.71 12.22 -9.56
N LEU A 33 6.05 12.81 -10.56
CA LEU A 33 6.02 12.27 -11.94
C LEU A 33 7.34 12.45 -12.68
N ASN A 34 8.06 13.53 -12.36
CA ASN A 34 9.34 13.89 -12.98
C ASN A 34 10.55 13.52 -12.13
N GLY A 35 10.34 12.71 -11.09
CA GLY A 35 11.37 12.30 -10.15
C GLY A 35 12.31 11.18 -10.63
N ASP A 36 13.11 10.71 -9.69
CA ASP A 36 14.01 9.56 -9.82
C ASP A 36 13.29 8.21 -9.64
N ARG A 37 12.01 8.25 -9.25
CA ARG A 37 11.14 7.08 -9.07
C ARG A 37 9.87 7.22 -9.89
N MET A 38 9.27 6.10 -10.25
CA MET A 38 8.06 6.05 -11.07
C MET A 38 6.81 5.96 -10.22
N VAL A 39 5.74 6.64 -10.65
CA VAL A 39 4.41 6.44 -10.06
C VAL A 39 3.79 5.20 -10.65
N LYS A 40 3.22 4.32 -9.81
CA LYS A 40 2.56 3.10 -10.25
C LYS A 40 1.35 3.41 -11.14
N LEU A 41 1.28 2.76 -12.30
CA LEU A 41 0.05 2.63 -13.07
C LEU A 41 -0.72 1.41 -12.55
N GLY A 42 -1.72 1.65 -11.70
CA GLY A 42 -2.55 0.61 -11.09
C GLY A 42 -3.95 0.48 -11.73
N VAL A 43 -4.75 -0.45 -11.21
CA VAL A 43 -6.16 -0.63 -11.58
C VAL A 43 -7.01 -0.20 -10.38
N GLU A 44 -7.85 0.83 -10.54
CA GLU A 44 -8.78 1.33 -9.50
C GLU A 44 -8.14 1.64 -8.14
N HIS A 45 -6.85 1.98 -8.11
CA HIS A 45 -6.07 2.13 -6.88
C HIS A 45 -6.08 0.90 -5.94
N ILE A 46 -6.37 -0.31 -6.48
CA ILE A 46 -6.35 -1.56 -5.72
C ILE A 46 -4.90 -1.95 -5.41
N ARG A 47 -4.51 -1.81 -4.14
CA ARG A 47 -3.14 -2.02 -3.65
C ARG A 47 -2.63 -3.45 -3.83
N THR A 48 -3.52 -4.43 -3.74
CA THR A 48 -3.19 -5.87 -3.87
C THR A 48 -2.88 -6.28 -5.31
N PHE A 49 -3.10 -5.40 -6.30
CA PHE A 49 -2.73 -5.70 -7.67
C PHE A 49 -1.31 -5.21 -7.98
N PRO A 50 -0.47 -6.03 -8.65
CA PRO A 50 0.79 -5.54 -9.18
C PRO A 50 0.53 -4.40 -10.19
N PRO A 51 1.48 -3.47 -10.39
CA PRO A 51 1.34 -2.42 -11.39
C PRO A 51 1.18 -3.03 -12.80
N MET A 52 0.50 -2.32 -13.71
CA MET A 52 0.48 -2.63 -15.14
C MET A 52 1.62 -1.92 -15.90
N GLY A 53 2.31 -1.02 -15.21
CA GLY A 53 3.35 -0.16 -15.75
C GLY A 53 3.54 1.05 -14.83
N ALA A 54 3.81 2.20 -15.44
CA ALA A 54 4.13 3.43 -14.73
C ALA A 54 3.48 4.67 -15.35
N ILE A 55 3.34 5.71 -14.53
CA ILE A 55 3.04 7.07 -14.97
C ILE A 55 4.31 7.89 -14.77
N ILE A 56 4.77 8.52 -15.84
CA ILE A 56 6.02 9.29 -15.91
C ILE A 56 5.78 10.62 -16.63
N ASN A 57 6.78 11.50 -16.66
CA ASN A 57 6.80 12.71 -17.49
C ASN A 57 5.52 13.56 -17.33
N GLY A 58 5.37 14.15 -16.16
CA GLY A 58 4.25 15.03 -15.86
C GLY A 58 4.39 16.41 -16.47
N GLU A 59 3.27 17.06 -16.73
CA GLU A 59 3.16 18.50 -17.01
C GLU A 59 1.90 19.08 -16.35
N VAL A 60 1.95 20.38 -16.00
CA VAL A 60 0.77 21.13 -15.58
C VAL A 60 0.42 22.15 -16.65
N THR A 61 -0.76 22.01 -17.24
CA THR A 61 -1.22 22.88 -18.35
C THR A 61 -2.55 23.54 -17.98
N GLN A 62 -2.75 24.78 -18.41
CA GLN A 62 -4.04 25.45 -18.30
C GLN A 62 -4.91 25.13 -19.53
N GLY A 63 -6.15 24.71 -19.31
CA GLY A 63 -7.13 24.46 -20.37
C GLY A 63 -7.78 25.75 -20.87
N LYS A 64 -8.61 25.62 -21.92
CA LYS A 64 -9.41 26.72 -22.47
C LYS A 64 -10.49 27.23 -21.51
N ASP A 65 -10.84 26.42 -20.53
CA ASP A 65 -11.77 26.68 -19.44
C ASP A 65 -11.09 27.30 -18.21
N GLU A 66 -9.84 27.76 -18.37
CA GLU A 66 -9.02 28.39 -17.33
C GLU A 66 -8.61 27.46 -16.17
N ALA A 67 -9.08 26.21 -16.15
CA ALA A 67 -8.70 25.21 -15.18
C ALA A 67 -7.28 24.69 -15.44
N TYR A 68 -6.59 24.28 -14.38
CA TYR A 68 -5.28 23.65 -14.47
C TYR A 68 -5.41 22.13 -14.40
N TYR A 69 -4.63 21.44 -15.22
CA TYR A 69 -4.62 20.00 -15.34
C TYR A 69 -3.23 19.46 -15.08
N LEU A 70 -3.13 18.44 -14.23
CA LEU A 70 -1.93 17.62 -14.12
C LEU A 70 -2.06 16.46 -15.11
N ILE A 71 -1.19 16.44 -16.11
CA ILE A 71 -1.14 15.42 -17.14
C ILE A 71 0.12 14.57 -16.90
N GLY A 72 0.04 13.27 -17.12
CA GLY A 72 1.20 12.37 -17.13
C GLY A 72 1.15 11.39 -18.29
N GLU A 73 2.29 10.79 -18.61
CA GLU A 73 2.41 9.74 -19.63
C GLU A 73 2.31 8.36 -18.97
N ALA A 74 1.25 7.62 -19.26
CA ALA A 74 1.16 6.21 -18.94
C ALA A 74 2.00 5.39 -19.92
N THR A 75 2.84 4.51 -19.37
CA THR A 75 3.59 3.50 -20.10
C THR A 75 3.32 2.14 -19.48
N TYR A 76 3.00 1.16 -20.31
CA TYR A 76 2.72 -0.22 -19.89
C TYR A 76 3.98 -1.07 -19.98
N PHE A 77 4.06 -2.10 -19.14
CA PHE A 77 5.12 -3.11 -19.28
C PHE A 77 5.04 -3.78 -20.66
N ASP A 78 6.18 -3.90 -21.33
CA ASP A 78 6.32 -4.47 -22.67
C ASP A 78 7.09 -5.80 -22.68
N ASN A 79 7.49 -6.27 -21.50
CA ASN A 79 8.06 -7.59 -21.29
C ASN A 79 7.34 -8.37 -20.19
N LYS A 80 7.09 -9.66 -20.44
CA LYS A 80 6.48 -10.60 -19.49
C LYS A 80 7.20 -11.94 -19.55
N GLU A 81 7.70 -12.36 -18.40
CA GLU A 81 8.46 -13.60 -18.23
C GLU A 81 7.84 -14.45 -17.12
N GLN A 82 8.07 -15.75 -17.20
CA GLN A 82 7.71 -16.71 -16.16
C GLN A 82 9.00 -17.33 -15.61
N ALA A 83 9.08 -17.45 -14.30
CA ALA A 83 10.19 -18.11 -13.62
C ALA A 83 9.68 -19.05 -12.53
N VAL A 84 10.56 -19.95 -12.08
CA VAL A 84 10.27 -20.92 -11.00
C VAL A 84 11.23 -20.62 -9.86
N LEU A 85 10.69 -20.46 -8.65
CA LEU A 85 11.47 -20.31 -7.43
C LEU A 85 12.05 -21.64 -6.97
N ASP A 86 13.03 -21.59 -6.07
CA ASP A 86 13.70 -22.78 -5.52
C ASP A 86 12.73 -23.77 -4.86
N ASP A 87 11.57 -23.30 -4.39
CA ASP A 87 10.51 -24.14 -3.80
C ASP A 87 9.49 -24.68 -4.83
N GLY A 88 9.74 -24.47 -6.12
CA GLY A 88 8.88 -24.92 -7.22
C GLY A 88 7.72 -23.98 -7.54
N SER A 89 7.55 -22.88 -6.78
CA SER A 89 6.50 -21.90 -7.04
C SER A 89 6.74 -21.17 -8.36
N VAL A 90 5.70 -21.04 -9.17
CA VAL A 90 5.74 -20.24 -10.40
C VAL A 90 5.50 -18.77 -10.07
N ILE A 91 6.33 -17.90 -10.64
CA ILE A 91 6.21 -16.46 -10.56
C ILE A 91 6.16 -15.84 -11.96
N ILE A 92 5.46 -14.71 -12.06
CA ILE A 92 5.39 -13.86 -13.23
C ILE A 92 6.22 -12.61 -12.97
N LYS A 93 7.00 -12.20 -13.96
CA LYS A 93 7.73 -10.94 -13.99
C LYS A 93 7.22 -10.09 -15.14
N GLU A 94 6.82 -8.85 -14.85
CA GLU A 94 6.54 -7.83 -15.85
C GLU A 94 7.53 -6.66 -15.69
N SER A 95 8.04 -6.15 -16.81
CA SER A 95 9.12 -5.16 -16.84
C SER A 95 9.12 -4.32 -18.12
N PHE A 96 9.93 -3.27 -18.14
CA PHE A 96 10.22 -2.48 -19.34
C PHE A 96 11.51 -2.96 -20.01
N LEU A 97 11.48 -3.25 -21.31
CA LEU A 97 12.65 -3.68 -22.09
C LEU A 97 13.77 -2.62 -22.11
N GLU A 98 13.39 -1.35 -22.13
CA GLU A 98 14.32 -0.21 -22.13
C GLU A 98 14.90 0.08 -20.72
N GLY A 99 14.48 -0.68 -19.71
CA GLY A 99 14.82 -0.46 -18.30
C GLY A 99 13.89 0.53 -17.62
N GLY A 100 13.68 0.34 -16.31
CA GLY A 100 12.86 1.19 -15.47
C GLY A 100 13.64 1.85 -14.33
N LYS A 101 12.91 2.62 -13.52
CA LYS A 101 13.36 3.20 -12.25
C LYS A 101 12.56 2.57 -11.11
N PRO A 102 13.00 2.62 -9.85
CA PRO A 102 12.20 2.08 -8.76
C PRO A 102 10.86 2.81 -8.60
N PHE A 103 9.85 2.13 -8.08
CA PHE A 103 8.53 2.74 -7.85
C PHE A 103 8.54 3.64 -6.62
N TRP A 104 7.81 4.75 -6.67
CA TRP A 104 7.68 5.70 -5.56
C TRP A 104 7.17 5.02 -4.28
N GLU A 105 6.20 4.12 -4.40
CA GLU A 105 5.63 3.38 -3.26
C GLU A 105 6.61 2.43 -2.57
N SER A 106 7.77 2.16 -3.16
CA SER A 106 8.82 1.31 -2.57
C SER A 106 9.85 2.12 -1.78
N LYS A 107 9.68 3.44 -1.72
CA LYS A 107 10.63 4.33 -1.04
C LYS A 107 10.61 4.02 0.45
N ILE A 108 11.79 3.74 0.98
CA ILE A 108 11.99 3.50 2.41
C ILE A 108 12.18 4.85 3.09
N GLU A 109 11.33 5.13 4.06
CA GLU A 109 11.41 6.30 4.92
C GLU A 109 11.54 5.81 6.37
N GLU A 110 12.31 6.52 7.19
CA GLU A 110 12.46 6.15 8.59
C GLU A 110 11.13 6.33 9.34
N ILE A 111 10.69 5.27 10.03
CA ILE A 111 9.43 5.27 10.80
C ILE A 111 9.79 5.35 12.27
N ASN A 112 9.86 6.58 12.79
CA ASN A 112 10.28 6.87 14.17
C ASN A 112 9.13 6.75 15.17
N ILE A 113 7.90 7.00 14.73
CA ILE A 113 6.66 6.82 15.49
C ILE A 113 5.69 5.98 14.66
N ILE A 114 4.72 5.33 15.32
CA ILE A 114 3.67 4.62 14.58
C ILE A 114 2.88 5.64 13.77
N GLU A 115 2.59 5.34 12.52
CA GLU A 115 1.76 6.20 11.67
C GLU A 115 0.49 5.46 11.28
N ILE A 116 -0.65 6.13 11.36
CA ILE A 116 -1.90 5.66 10.76
C ILE A 116 -2.28 6.56 9.60
N SER A 117 -2.81 5.96 8.54
CA SER A 117 -3.39 6.72 7.46
C SER A 117 -4.61 6.04 6.86
N THR A 118 -5.61 6.83 6.54
CA THR A 118 -6.84 6.36 5.88
C THR A 118 -7.34 7.45 4.95
N ASP A 119 -8.20 7.06 4.02
CA ASP A 119 -8.87 7.98 3.11
C ASP A 119 -10.12 8.56 3.78
N PRO A 120 -10.27 9.89 3.89
CA PRO A 120 -11.51 10.48 4.39
C PRO A 120 -12.75 10.08 3.58
N ALA A 121 -12.58 9.70 2.29
CA ALA A 121 -13.66 9.16 1.47
C ALA A 121 -14.18 7.80 1.97
N ASN A 122 -13.44 7.14 2.86
CA ASN A 122 -13.90 5.94 3.57
C ASN A 122 -14.91 6.29 4.68
N PHE A 123 -15.31 7.54 4.89
CA PHE A 123 -16.23 7.95 5.97
C PHE A 123 -17.41 8.74 5.41
N GLU A 124 -18.53 8.75 6.12
CA GLU A 124 -19.75 9.48 5.69
C GLU A 124 -19.53 10.99 5.59
N SER A 125 -18.58 11.52 6.36
CA SER A 125 -18.20 12.93 6.33
C SER A 125 -16.80 13.13 6.90
N PHE A 126 -16.21 14.29 6.60
CA PHE A 126 -14.94 14.71 7.19
C PHE A 126 -15.01 14.82 8.73
N ASN A 127 -16.18 15.17 9.28
CA ASN A 127 -16.39 15.19 10.74
C ASN A 127 -16.30 13.78 11.33
N ASN A 128 -16.87 12.77 10.65
CA ASN A 128 -16.80 11.38 11.09
C ASN A 128 -15.37 10.83 11.02
N PHE A 129 -14.60 11.23 10.00
CA PHE A 129 -13.16 10.98 9.92
C PHE A 129 -12.39 11.60 11.11
N ASN A 130 -12.63 12.88 11.42
CA ASN A 130 -11.98 13.55 12.56
C ASN A 130 -12.35 12.90 13.90
N GLU A 131 -13.60 12.50 14.07
CA GLU A 131 -14.05 11.77 15.26
C GLU A 131 -13.31 10.43 15.41
N PHE A 132 -13.12 9.69 14.32
CA PHE A 132 -12.32 8.46 14.31
C PHE A 132 -10.89 8.72 14.80
N ILE A 133 -10.20 9.76 14.29
CA ILE A 133 -8.85 10.11 14.72
C ILE A 133 -8.82 10.50 16.20
N ASN A 134 -9.79 11.29 16.67
CA ASN A 134 -9.88 11.69 18.07
C ASN A 134 -10.06 10.50 19.01
N ILE A 135 -10.93 9.55 18.65
CA ILE A 135 -11.13 8.32 19.41
C ILE A 135 -9.83 7.52 19.53
N LEU A 136 -9.02 7.46 18.47
CA LEU A 136 -7.72 6.80 18.54
C LEU A 136 -6.73 7.54 19.42
N ASN A 137 -6.66 8.87 19.32
CA ASN A 137 -5.82 9.71 20.18
C ASN A 137 -6.16 9.54 21.67
N GLU A 138 -7.44 9.59 22.03
CA GLU A 138 -7.89 9.42 23.43
C GLU A 138 -7.63 8.02 23.99
N GLY A 139 -7.52 7.01 23.12
CA GLY A 139 -7.28 5.62 23.53
C GLY A 139 -5.84 5.16 23.44
N ALA A 140 -4.94 5.95 22.86
CA ALA A 140 -3.56 5.56 22.65
C ALA A 140 -2.75 5.77 23.94
N GLU A 141 -2.02 4.73 24.34
CA GLU A 141 -1.08 4.79 25.45
C GLU A 141 0.35 5.15 24.97
N PHE A 142 0.48 5.65 23.74
CA PHE A 142 1.73 6.05 23.09
C PHE A 142 1.46 7.13 22.02
N GLU A 143 2.52 7.83 21.62
CA GLU A 143 2.47 8.81 20.53
C GLU A 143 2.42 8.14 19.15
N PHE A 144 1.49 8.59 18.30
CA PHE A 144 1.40 8.16 16.91
C PHE A 144 1.08 9.35 16.01
N ALA A 145 1.47 9.26 14.75
CA ALA A 145 1.10 10.24 13.72
C ALA A 145 -0.16 9.78 13.00
N SER A 146 -1.02 10.71 12.60
CA SER A 146 -2.11 10.43 11.66
C SER A 146 -1.94 11.26 10.39
N SER A 147 -2.26 10.66 9.24
CA SER A 147 -2.24 11.34 7.95
C SER A 147 -3.40 10.88 7.07
N MET A 148 -3.66 11.65 6.01
CA MET A 148 -4.68 11.34 5.02
C MET A 148 -4.04 10.74 3.78
N THR A 149 -4.66 9.70 3.22
CA THR A 149 -4.30 9.15 1.90
C THR A 149 -5.48 9.30 0.95
N GLY A 150 -5.30 9.89 -0.24
CA GLY A 150 -6.38 10.01 -1.22
C GLY A 150 -6.34 8.90 -2.26
N ARG A 151 -7.46 8.21 -2.47
CA ARG A 151 -7.66 7.24 -3.57
C ARG A 151 -8.87 7.67 -4.40
N LYS A 152 -8.59 8.06 -5.65
CA LYS A 152 -9.64 8.36 -6.63
C LYS A 152 -10.08 7.08 -7.33
N SER A 153 -10.78 6.22 -6.59
CA SER A 153 -11.34 4.96 -7.09
C SER A 153 -12.86 5.10 -7.25
N ALA A 154 -13.43 4.46 -8.28
CA ALA A 154 -14.88 4.33 -8.42
C ALA A 154 -15.46 3.33 -7.41
N LEU A 155 -14.62 2.41 -6.92
CA LEU A 155 -15.01 1.30 -6.04
C LEU A 155 -14.00 1.13 -4.88
N PRO A 156 -13.78 2.15 -4.03
CA PRO A 156 -12.78 2.04 -2.98
C PRO A 156 -13.23 1.03 -1.92
N ASP A 157 -12.51 -0.08 -1.78
CA ASP A 157 -12.55 -0.86 -0.54
C ASP A 157 -11.93 0.01 0.56
N PRO A 158 -12.61 0.22 1.70
CA PRO A 158 -12.04 1.04 2.76
C PRO A 158 -10.69 0.51 3.21
N GLU A 159 -9.75 1.40 3.48
CA GLU A 159 -8.36 1.04 3.80
C GLU A 159 -7.87 1.80 5.02
N LEU A 160 -7.26 1.07 5.96
CA LEU A 160 -6.46 1.63 7.04
C LEU A 160 -5.03 1.13 6.87
N ILE A 161 -4.09 2.05 6.73
CA ILE A 161 -2.66 1.76 6.69
C ILE A 161 -2.06 2.09 8.06
N ILE A 162 -1.22 1.19 8.55
CA ILE A 162 -0.52 1.31 9.83
C ILE A 162 0.96 1.06 9.56
N LYS A 163 1.80 2.08 9.73
CA LYS A 163 3.25 1.95 9.64
C LYS A 163 3.84 1.70 11.01
N LEU A 164 4.67 0.67 11.13
CA LEU A 164 5.27 0.26 12.40
C LEU A 164 6.71 0.73 12.51
N THR A 165 7.08 1.16 13.72
CA THR A 165 8.47 1.42 14.08
C THR A 165 9.28 0.13 14.16
N GLN A 166 10.60 0.24 14.05
CA GLN A 166 11.49 -0.91 14.16
C GLN A 166 11.34 -1.64 15.49
N THR A 167 11.06 -0.93 16.59
CA THR A 167 10.84 -1.51 17.92
C THR A 167 9.65 -2.46 17.93
N ILE A 168 8.51 -2.05 17.37
CA ILE A 168 7.31 -2.90 17.29
C ILE A 168 7.55 -4.11 16.38
N VAL A 169 8.24 -3.92 15.25
CA VAL A 169 8.61 -5.00 14.32
C VAL A 169 9.48 -6.07 15.02
N LEU A 170 10.44 -5.63 15.84
CA LEU A 170 11.28 -6.52 16.65
C LEU A 170 10.44 -7.26 17.70
N ALA A 171 9.54 -6.56 18.38
CA ALA A 171 8.61 -7.12 19.37
C ALA A 171 7.74 -8.23 18.78
N LEU A 172 7.25 -8.01 17.56
CA LEU A 172 6.44 -8.94 16.77
C LEU A 172 7.24 -10.14 16.24
N GLY A 173 8.54 -10.21 16.48
CA GLY A 173 9.39 -11.35 16.16
C GLY A 173 9.86 -11.42 14.71
N ILE A 174 9.76 -10.32 13.96
CA ILE A 174 10.18 -10.26 12.54
C ILE A 174 11.70 -10.02 12.41
N GLY A 175 12.34 -9.43 13.43
CA GLY A 175 13.78 -9.10 13.44
C GLY A 175 14.76 -10.19 13.91
N ALA A 176 16.06 -9.87 13.90
CA ALA A 176 17.12 -10.79 14.31
C ALA A 176 17.15 -10.99 15.84
N THR A 177 17.31 -12.26 16.22
CA THR A 177 17.21 -12.78 17.57
C THR A 177 18.45 -12.47 18.41
N LYS A 178 18.34 -11.46 19.28
CA LYS A 178 18.83 -11.42 20.68
C LYS A 178 18.53 -10.04 21.24
N ILE A 179 17.35 -9.89 21.82
CA ILE A 179 16.97 -8.69 22.56
C ILE A 179 17.49 -8.89 24.00
N PRO A 180 18.33 -7.99 24.55
CA PRO A 180 18.74 -8.05 25.94
C PRO A 180 17.52 -8.09 26.88
N GLU A 181 17.56 -8.84 27.99
CA GLU A 181 16.39 -9.07 28.87
C GLU A 181 15.68 -7.78 29.31
N LYS A 182 16.43 -6.75 29.74
CA LYS A 182 15.87 -5.44 30.12
C LYS A 182 15.19 -4.69 28.97
N VAL A 183 15.67 -4.90 27.75
CA VAL A 183 15.06 -4.35 26.53
C VAL A 183 13.79 -5.17 26.18
N GLY A 184 13.79 -6.46 26.49
CA GLY A 184 12.64 -7.34 26.31
C GLY A 184 11.43 -6.97 27.17
N GLU A 185 11.65 -6.58 28.43
CA GLU A 185 10.56 -6.15 29.33
C GLU A 185 9.89 -4.85 28.84
N ALA A 186 10.67 -3.83 28.49
CA ALA A 186 10.14 -2.57 27.94
C ALA A 186 9.39 -2.80 26.61
N ILE A 187 9.94 -3.64 25.74
CA ILE A 187 9.29 -4.05 24.49
C ILE A 187 7.96 -4.79 24.74
N GLY A 188 7.90 -5.58 25.83
CA GLY A 188 6.71 -6.32 26.25
C GLY A 188 5.54 -5.41 26.62
N GLU A 189 5.79 -4.26 27.22
CA GLU A 189 4.76 -3.28 27.53
C GLU A 189 4.26 -2.57 26.25
N ASP A 190 5.19 -2.15 25.39
CA ASP A 190 4.87 -1.45 24.14
C ASP A 190 4.05 -2.31 23.18
N ILE A 191 4.32 -3.62 23.10
CA ILE A 191 3.54 -4.52 22.25
C ILE A 191 2.10 -4.69 22.75
N VAL A 192 1.89 -4.71 24.07
CA VAL A 192 0.53 -4.77 24.64
C VAL A 192 -0.25 -3.49 24.31
N LYS A 193 0.39 -2.33 24.47
CA LYS A 193 -0.20 -1.03 24.08
C LYS A 193 -0.53 -1.00 22.59
N PHE A 194 0.38 -1.49 21.75
CA PHE A 194 0.16 -1.61 20.31
C PHE A 194 -1.04 -2.50 19.97
N TYR A 195 -1.18 -3.69 20.59
CA TYR A 195 -2.32 -4.57 20.34
C TYR A 195 -3.65 -3.93 20.74
N LYS A 196 -3.71 -3.23 21.88
CA LYS A 196 -4.90 -2.48 22.29
C LYS A 196 -5.25 -1.40 21.27
N PHE A 197 -4.26 -0.63 20.83
CA PHE A 197 -4.42 0.40 19.81
C PHE A 197 -4.91 -0.19 18.48
N LEU A 198 -4.26 -1.24 17.99
CA LEU A 198 -4.64 -1.92 16.76
C LEU A 198 -6.08 -2.45 16.83
N SER A 199 -6.47 -3.08 17.94
CA SER A 199 -7.84 -3.55 18.16
C SER A 199 -8.83 -2.39 18.05
N LYS A 200 -8.56 -1.27 18.74
CA LYS A 200 -9.42 -0.08 18.71
C LYS A 200 -9.54 0.49 17.29
N ALA A 201 -8.42 0.64 16.58
CA ALA A 201 -8.40 1.13 15.20
C ALA A 201 -9.19 0.23 14.24
N VAL A 202 -9.02 -1.09 14.36
CA VAL A 202 -9.76 -2.07 13.53
C VAL A 202 -11.25 -2.01 13.82
N VAL A 203 -11.65 -2.00 15.09
CA VAL A 203 -13.06 -1.92 15.49
C VAL A 203 -13.71 -0.65 14.93
N GLU A 204 -13.05 0.50 15.08
CA GLU A 204 -13.64 1.77 14.64
C GLU A 204 -13.71 1.89 13.12
N ILE A 205 -12.73 1.37 12.38
CA ILE A 205 -12.81 1.29 10.91
C ILE A 205 -13.95 0.37 10.47
N ILE A 206 -14.11 -0.81 11.08
CA ILE A 206 -15.19 -1.73 10.71
C ILE A 206 -16.57 -1.10 10.94
N LYS A 207 -16.73 -0.30 12.00
CA LYS A 207 -17.98 0.39 12.35
C LYS A 207 -18.30 1.57 11.43
N ARG A 208 -17.30 2.40 11.14
CA ARG A 208 -17.50 3.73 10.54
C ARG A 208 -17.26 3.76 9.04
N ALA A 209 -16.47 2.82 8.52
CA ALA A 209 -16.02 2.92 7.16
C ALA A 209 -17.10 2.59 6.13
N VAL A 210 -17.27 3.47 5.16
CA VAL A 210 -18.15 3.31 4.00
C VAL A 210 -17.35 3.01 2.74
N PRO A 211 -17.87 2.14 1.86
CA PRO A 211 -19.15 1.44 1.97
C PRO A 211 -19.11 0.25 2.96
N ALA A 212 -20.10 0.18 3.85
CA ALA A 212 -20.11 -0.78 4.96
C ALA A 212 -20.23 -2.25 4.53
N ASN A 213 -20.85 -2.51 3.37
CA ASN A 213 -21.04 -3.85 2.82
C ASN A 213 -19.77 -4.44 2.15
N ARG A 214 -18.71 -3.65 1.99
CA ARG A 214 -17.43 -4.12 1.42
C ARG A 214 -16.45 -4.55 2.52
N PRO A 215 -15.56 -5.51 2.24
CA PRO A 215 -14.49 -5.84 3.16
C PRO A 215 -13.54 -4.64 3.29
N LYS A 216 -12.84 -4.57 4.42
CA LYS A 216 -11.90 -3.50 4.73
C LYS A 216 -10.49 -4.03 4.60
N ASN A 217 -9.62 -3.24 4.01
CA ASN A 217 -8.19 -3.52 3.88
C ASN A 217 -7.45 -2.93 5.08
N PHE A 218 -6.81 -3.79 5.85
CA PHE A 218 -5.89 -3.40 6.90
C PHE A 218 -4.48 -3.68 6.39
N VAL A 219 -3.73 -2.60 6.18
CA VAL A 219 -2.39 -2.62 5.58
C VAL A 219 -1.39 -2.33 6.67
N ILE A 220 -0.48 -3.25 6.94
CA ILE A 220 0.59 -3.08 7.91
C ILE A 220 1.89 -2.94 7.13
N GLN A 221 2.57 -1.82 7.33
CA GLN A 221 3.81 -1.49 6.65
C GLN A 221 4.94 -1.38 7.66
N TYR A 222 6.11 -1.87 7.28
CA TYR A 222 7.32 -1.66 8.07
C TYR A 222 8.56 -1.85 7.22
N ASN A 223 9.65 -1.24 7.66
CA ASN A 223 10.96 -1.47 7.06
C ASN A 223 11.58 -2.73 7.67
N TYR A 224 12.12 -3.58 6.80
CA TYR A 224 12.91 -4.73 7.18
C TYR A 224 14.20 -4.75 6.39
N LEU A 225 15.33 -4.51 7.05
CA LEU A 225 16.62 -4.30 6.38
C LEU A 225 16.50 -3.15 5.35
N SER A 226 16.76 -3.43 4.07
CA SER A 226 16.62 -2.50 2.96
C SER A 226 15.33 -2.73 2.15
N TYR A 227 14.29 -3.30 2.77
CA TYR A 227 13.02 -3.62 2.13
C TYR A 227 11.85 -2.95 2.85
N LEU A 228 10.89 -2.43 2.09
CA LEU A 228 9.56 -2.11 2.59
C LEU A 228 8.70 -3.39 2.57
N ILE A 229 8.20 -3.82 3.70
CA ILE A 229 7.26 -4.94 3.79
C ILE A 229 5.85 -4.41 3.95
N GLU A 230 4.92 -4.96 3.18
CA GLU A 230 3.50 -4.63 3.22
C GLU A 230 2.67 -5.90 3.43
N LEU A 231 1.91 -5.94 4.53
CA LEU A 231 1.04 -7.05 4.89
C LEU A 231 -0.42 -6.58 4.79
N ILE A 232 -1.25 -7.28 4.03
CA ILE A 232 -2.64 -6.88 3.78
C ILE A 232 -3.61 -7.94 4.28
N VAL A 233 -4.54 -7.53 5.15
CA VAL A 233 -5.71 -8.31 5.56
C VAL A 233 -6.96 -7.67 4.99
N THR A 234 -7.71 -8.41 4.19
CA THR A 234 -9.00 -7.96 3.63
C THR A 234 -10.12 -8.71 4.34
N THR A 235 -10.89 -8.04 5.21
CA THR A 235 -11.88 -8.73 6.05
C THR A 235 -13.01 -7.82 6.54
N HIS A 236 -14.09 -8.43 7.03
CA HIS A 236 -15.13 -7.78 7.83
C HIS A 236 -14.96 -8.04 9.34
N LYS A 237 -14.01 -8.89 9.73
CA LYS A 237 -13.92 -9.42 11.09
C LYS A 237 -12.71 -8.85 11.80
N HIS A 238 -12.97 -8.24 12.94
CA HIS A 238 -11.95 -7.70 13.84
C HIS A 238 -10.86 -8.73 14.20
N ASP A 239 -11.28 -9.92 14.63
CA ASP A 239 -10.35 -10.93 15.14
C ASP A 239 -9.41 -11.46 14.06
N GLU A 240 -9.81 -11.45 12.79
CA GLU A 240 -8.93 -11.88 11.70
C GLU A 240 -7.72 -10.96 11.54
N VAL A 241 -7.89 -9.65 11.77
CA VAL A 241 -6.77 -8.70 11.74
C VAL A 241 -5.82 -8.95 12.90
N LEU A 242 -6.34 -9.07 14.12
CA LEU A 242 -5.50 -9.31 15.30
C LEU A 242 -4.77 -10.66 15.25
N ASN A 243 -5.43 -11.71 14.74
CA ASN A 243 -4.82 -13.03 14.62
C ASN A 243 -3.71 -13.06 13.56
N SER A 244 -3.80 -12.20 12.52
CA SER A 244 -2.81 -12.13 11.45
C SER A 244 -1.45 -11.57 11.90
N VAL A 245 -1.46 -10.72 12.95
CA VAL A 245 -0.27 -10.04 13.47
C VAL A 245 0.36 -10.72 14.69
N THR A 246 -0.05 -11.95 14.99
CA THR A 246 0.57 -12.71 16.07
C THR A 246 2.02 -13.04 15.75
N LYS A 247 2.85 -13.15 16.80
CA LYS A 247 4.28 -13.50 16.67
C LYS A 247 4.51 -14.77 15.87
N GLU A 248 3.65 -15.78 16.03
CA GLU A 248 3.71 -17.03 15.29
C GLU A 248 3.51 -16.81 13.78
N LYS A 249 2.45 -16.08 13.40
CA LYS A 249 2.15 -15.80 11.99
C LYS A 249 3.23 -14.93 11.35
N LEU A 250 3.69 -13.90 12.05
CA LEU A 250 4.69 -12.97 11.52
C LEU A 250 6.10 -13.59 11.42
N LYS A 251 6.44 -14.59 12.23
CA LYS A 251 7.70 -15.33 12.08
C LYS A 251 7.84 -15.97 10.69
N THR A 252 6.73 -16.44 10.11
CA THR A 252 6.73 -17.08 8.77
C THR A 252 7.08 -16.09 7.65
N ILE A 253 6.84 -14.79 7.84
CA ILE A 253 7.18 -13.75 6.86
C ILE A 253 8.69 -13.68 6.65
N LYS A 254 9.47 -13.75 7.74
CA LYS A 254 10.93 -13.70 7.68
C LYS A 254 11.50 -14.78 6.76
N GLU A 255 11.00 -16.01 6.90
CA GLU A 255 11.43 -17.14 6.07
C GLU A 255 11.06 -16.93 4.58
N LYS A 256 9.91 -16.33 4.31
CA LYS A 256 9.49 -15.99 2.94
C LYS A 256 10.33 -14.86 2.34
N ILE A 257 10.68 -13.83 3.12
CA ILE A 257 11.57 -12.75 2.67
C ILE A 257 12.94 -13.30 2.25
N GLU A 258 13.51 -14.21 3.06
CA GLU A 258 14.83 -14.81 2.74
C GLU A 258 14.84 -15.57 1.41
N ARG A 259 13.71 -16.16 1.00
CA ARG A 259 13.56 -16.82 -0.32
C ARG A 259 13.45 -15.84 -1.47
N LEU A 260 12.93 -14.63 -1.21
CA LEU A 260 12.67 -13.62 -2.24
C LEU A 260 13.84 -12.65 -2.44
N LYS A 261 14.81 -12.60 -1.51
CA LYS A 261 15.91 -11.61 -1.54
C LYS A 261 16.74 -11.61 -2.83
N ASN A 262 16.89 -12.77 -3.47
CA ASN A 262 17.66 -12.92 -4.71
C ASN A 262 17.00 -12.20 -5.90
N LEU A 263 15.70 -11.88 -5.79
CA LEU A 263 14.96 -11.08 -6.76
C LEU A 263 15.19 -9.57 -6.59
N LYS A 264 16.06 -9.17 -5.67
CA LYS A 264 16.43 -7.77 -5.38
C LYS A 264 15.21 -6.86 -5.15
N PRO A 265 14.33 -7.20 -4.19
CA PRO A 265 13.17 -6.38 -3.90
C PRO A 265 13.58 -5.04 -3.27
N GLU A 266 12.81 -4.00 -3.54
CA GLU A 266 12.71 -2.80 -2.68
C GLU A 266 11.44 -2.85 -1.82
N LYS A 267 10.35 -3.42 -2.35
CA LYS A 267 9.09 -3.63 -1.64
C LYS A 267 8.62 -5.08 -1.81
N ILE A 268 8.11 -5.71 -0.75
CA ILE A 268 7.49 -7.04 -0.80
C ILE A 268 6.10 -6.98 -0.17
N GLN A 269 5.10 -7.50 -0.87
CA GLN A 269 3.72 -7.55 -0.40
C GLN A 269 3.28 -8.99 -0.11
N PHE A 270 2.66 -9.17 1.05
CA PHE A 270 1.99 -10.41 1.45
C PHE A 270 0.51 -10.15 1.72
N ILE A 271 -0.32 -11.12 1.39
CA ILE A 271 -1.76 -11.11 1.64
C ILE A 271 -2.13 -12.21 2.64
N PHE A 272 -3.02 -11.90 3.58
CA PHE A 272 -3.52 -12.90 4.53
C PHE A 272 -4.66 -13.68 3.87
N ASN A 273 -4.43 -14.95 3.58
CA ASN A 273 -5.35 -15.76 2.79
C ASN A 273 -6.48 -16.40 3.63
N GLU A 274 -7.39 -17.08 2.96
CA GLU A 274 -8.54 -17.75 3.59
C GLU A 274 -8.12 -18.86 4.57
N ASN A 275 -6.96 -19.49 4.33
CA ASN A 275 -6.34 -20.48 5.21
C ASN A 275 -5.68 -19.87 6.44
N LYS A 276 -5.81 -18.55 6.64
CA LYS A 276 -5.23 -17.80 7.76
C LYS A 276 -3.70 -17.84 7.76
N GLU A 277 -3.11 -17.77 6.57
CA GLU A 277 -1.67 -17.74 6.37
C GLU A 277 -1.26 -16.55 5.50
N TRP A 278 -0.05 -16.06 5.74
CA TRP A 278 0.54 -15.03 4.89
C TRP A 278 1.05 -15.63 3.58
N GLU A 279 0.51 -15.19 2.46
CA GLU A 279 0.87 -15.63 1.11
C GLU A 279 1.63 -14.53 0.38
N PHE A 280 2.70 -14.88 -0.34
CA PHE A 280 3.42 -13.92 -1.17
C PHE A 280 2.51 -13.48 -2.33
N ASN A 281 2.38 -12.16 -2.52
CA ASN A 281 1.54 -11.62 -3.57
C ASN A 281 2.38 -11.09 -4.74
N TYR A 282 3.12 -10.01 -4.51
CA TYR A 282 4.12 -9.49 -5.45
C TYR A 282 5.20 -8.68 -4.73
N LEU A 283 6.28 -8.38 -5.43
CA LEU A 283 7.36 -7.49 -5.04
C LEU A 283 7.66 -6.50 -6.17
N LEU A 284 8.28 -5.39 -5.80
CA LEU A 284 8.80 -4.38 -6.73
C LEU A 284 10.31 -4.27 -6.56
N THR A 285 11.04 -4.13 -7.66
CA THR A 285 12.52 -4.10 -7.65
C THR A 285 13.09 -2.71 -7.87
N GLU A 286 14.40 -2.56 -7.61
CA GLU A 286 15.18 -1.34 -7.88
C GLU A 286 15.15 -0.93 -9.37
N LYS A 287 14.79 -1.86 -10.26
CA LYS A 287 14.71 -1.66 -11.71
C LYS A 287 13.31 -1.33 -12.21
N GLY A 288 12.34 -1.17 -11.31
CA GLY A 288 10.95 -0.92 -11.70
C GLY A 288 10.24 -2.15 -12.27
N GLU A 289 10.67 -3.35 -11.88
CA GLU A 289 10.03 -4.61 -12.28
C GLU A 289 8.96 -4.98 -11.25
N ALA A 290 7.88 -5.63 -11.72
CA ALA A 290 6.89 -6.25 -10.85
C ALA A 290 7.00 -7.77 -10.95
N ILE A 291 7.26 -8.44 -9.82
CA ILE A 291 7.42 -9.89 -9.77
C ILE A 291 6.46 -10.46 -8.74
N GLY A 292 5.66 -11.46 -9.09
CA GLY A 292 4.62 -11.95 -8.17
C GLY A 292 3.98 -13.26 -8.59
N SER A 293 3.02 -13.73 -7.79
CA SER A 293 2.30 -14.97 -8.05
C SER A 293 1.41 -14.85 -9.29
N GLU A 294 1.20 -15.96 -10.01
CA GLU A 294 0.27 -15.98 -11.15
C GLU A 294 -1.13 -15.48 -10.78
N LYS A 295 -1.58 -15.82 -9.56
CA LYS A 295 -2.86 -15.38 -8.98
C LYS A 295 -2.96 -13.86 -8.92
N ALA A 296 -1.90 -13.17 -8.49
CA ALA A 296 -1.89 -11.70 -8.37
C ALA A 296 -2.11 -11.01 -9.73
N PHE A 297 -1.37 -11.44 -10.75
CA PHE A 297 -1.47 -10.91 -12.11
C PHE A 297 -2.81 -11.27 -12.76
N LYS A 298 -3.28 -12.51 -12.59
CA LYS A 298 -4.58 -12.95 -13.10
C LYS A 298 -5.73 -12.11 -12.54
N ASN A 299 -5.78 -11.90 -11.22
CA ASN A 299 -6.83 -11.12 -10.58
C ASN A 299 -6.84 -9.66 -11.07
N ARG A 300 -5.65 -9.05 -11.23
CA ARG A 300 -5.49 -7.71 -11.80
C ARG A 300 -6.03 -7.66 -13.23
N ASP A 301 -5.60 -8.58 -14.08
CA ASP A 301 -5.94 -8.59 -15.51
C ASP A 301 -7.43 -8.84 -15.74
N GLU A 302 -8.06 -9.70 -14.92
CA GLU A 302 -9.50 -9.93 -14.94
C GLU A 302 -10.29 -8.68 -14.53
N MET A 303 -9.88 -7.99 -13.46
CA MET A 303 -10.51 -6.73 -13.05
C MET A 303 -10.38 -5.68 -14.17
N TYR A 304 -9.18 -5.50 -14.71
CA TYR A 304 -8.95 -4.52 -15.78
C TYR A 304 -9.83 -4.80 -17.02
N LYS A 305 -9.93 -6.07 -17.45
CA LYS A 305 -10.81 -6.48 -18.55
C LYS A 305 -12.29 -6.20 -18.25
N ASN A 306 -12.73 -6.39 -17.01
CA ASN A 306 -14.12 -6.12 -16.64
C ASN A 306 -14.43 -4.62 -16.67
N LEU A 307 -13.51 -3.76 -16.25
CA LEU A 307 -13.66 -2.31 -16.34
C LEU A 307 -13.75 -1.83 -17.80
N LEU A 308 -12.95 -2.42 -18.69
CA LEU A 308 -13.00 -2.09 -20.12
C LEU A 308 -14.30 -2.53 -20.82
N LYS A 309 -15.02 -3.54 -20.29
CA LYS A 309 -16.30 -3.99 -20.85
C LYS A 309 -17.49 -3.17 -20.36
N ASN A 310 -17.34 -2.51 -19.22
CA ASN A 310 -18.41 -1.75 -18.55
C ASN A 310 -18.34 -0.24 -18.82
N ASN A 311 -17.34 0.21 -19.58
CA ASN A 311 -17.18 1.57 -20.11
C ASN A 311 -17.40 1.58 -21.62
#